data_AF-A0A6L6XP52-F1
#
_entry.id   AF-A0A6L6XP52-F1
#
_cell.length_a   1.000
_cell.length_b   1.000
_cell.length_c   1.000
_cell.angle_alpha   90.00
_cell.angle_beta   90.00
_cell.angle_gamma   90.00
#
_symmetry.space_group_name_H-M   'P 1'
#
loop_
_entity.id
_entity.type
_entity.pdbx_description
1 polymer ?
#
loop_
_entity_poly.entity_id
_entity_poly.type
_entity_poly.pdbx_seq_one_letter_code
_entity_poly.pdbx_strand_id
1 'polypeptide(L)'
;MEVATGWVYGSVPPTPLPRASATPRAALDDAIRPALVAGRCYVTFSGGRDSSAVLAAATALARREGHALPVPITRVYGDLPETDESDWQRAVIDHLGLTEWIRLELGGGESDLLGPVARATLAQRGLLWPPALQTHGVLFQHLRGGSLLTGEGGDAVLGARRVTPLTGLLRTRRPDRALLKHAAYAVLPRPGRRRFARRASQASPQHRWLRPAAFEQHVRLLSADMAAEPLDYGAATRAIPRQRAFATIVHNHTAAAAEYGVRASDPLLDPRFVAALARFGGHTGLLGRTATMQALFSDVLPAAVLARTTKASFNRAHAGEATREFARTWDGSGVDEDLVDPEQLRRVWLSDRPTMATGVLLHSAWLASERAAV
;
A
#
# COMPACT_ATOMS: atom_id res chain seq x y z
N MET A 1 10.07 -18.93 -2.37
CA MET A 1 8.61 -18.69 -2.39
C MET A 1 8.24 -17.20 -2.34
N GLU A 2 8.55 -16.44 -1.28
CA GLU A 2 8.14 -15.02 -1.18
C GLU A 2 8.65 -14.16 -2.35
N VAL A 3 9.94 -14.28 -2.69
CA VAL A 3 10.55 -13.67 -3.90
C VAL A 3 9.76 -14.05 -5.15
N ALA A 4 9.60 -15.36 -5.42
CA ALA A 4 8.89 -15.88 -6.60
C ALA A 4 7.45 -15.35 -6.75
N THR A 5 6.77 -15.06 -5.65
CA THR A 5 5.36 -14.62 -5.65
C THR A 5 5.19 -13.10 -5.55
N GLY A 6 6.26 -12.38 -5.22
CA GLY A 6 6.22 -10.96 -4.85
C GLY A 6 5.41 -10.64 -3.61
N TRP A 7 5.19 -11.63 -2.74
CA TRP A 7 4.26 -11.55 -1.61
C TRP A 7 4.89 -12.01 -0.30
N VAL A 8 4.58 -11.30 0.78
CA VAL A 8 5.01 -11.62 2.15
C VAL A 8 3.83 -12.22 2.92
N TYR A 9 3.95 -13.48 3.35
CA TYR A 9 2.84 -14.21 4.00
C TYR A 9 2.89 -14.11 5.52
N GLY A 10 1.73 -14.34 6.14
CA GLY A 10 1.63 -14.58 7.57
C GLY A 10 1.68 -13.31 8.42
N SER A 11 1.97 -13.50 9.71
CA SER A 11 1.91 -12.43 10.71
C SER A 11 3.10 -12.48 11.65
N VAL A 12 3.49 -11.32 12.17
CA VAL A 12 4.45 -11.19 13.26
C VAL A 12 3.77 -11.48 14.60
N PRO A 13 4.54 -11.82 15.66
CA PRO A 13 4.03 -11.97 17.01
C PRO A 13 3.22 -10.73 17.45
N PRO A 14 2.18 -10.91 18.29
CA PRO A 14 1.40 -9.79 18.78
C PRO A 14 2.25 -8.88 19.66
N THR A 15 2.36 -7.61 19.26
CA THR A 15 2.77 -6.54 20.17
C THR A 15 1.53 -6.06 20.93
N PRO A 16 1.55 -5.95 22.27
CA PRO A 16 0.45 -5.37 23.02
C PRO A 16 0.13 -3.97 22.48
N LEU A 17 -1.11 -3.78 22.02
CA LEU A 17 -1.57 -2.46 21.59
C LEU A 17 -1.85 -1.60 22.82
N PRO A 18 -1.55 -0.29 22.76
CA PRO A 18 -1.86 0.62 23.84
C PRO A 18 -3.38 0.67 24.06
N ARG A 19 -3.80 0.88 25.31
CA ARG A 19 -5.22 1.11 25.60
C ARG A 19 -5.65 2.40 24.92
N ALA A 20 -6.60 2.29 24.00
CA ALA A 20 -7.18 3.45 23.35
C ALA A 20 -8.07 4.21 24.34
N SER A 21 -7.63 5.38 24.80
CA SER A 21 -8.46 6.36 25.52
C SER A 21 -9.02 7.43 24.58
N ALA A 22 -8.28 7.76 23.52
CA ALA A 22 -8.61 8.79 22.53
C ALA A 22 -9.65 8.35 21.48
N THR A 23 -10.23 9.34 20.78
CA THR A 23 -10.97 9.11 19.53
C THR A 23 -9.98 8.73 18.41
N PRO A 24 -10.42 8.08 17.31
CA PRO A 24 -9.52 7.77 16.20
C PRO A 24 -8.85 9.02 15.62
N ARG A 25 -9.59 10.14 15.50
CA ARG A 25 -9.05 11.42 15.01
C ARG A 25 -7.95 11.97 15.91
N ALA A 26 -8.15 11.95 17.24
CA ALA A 26 -7.13 12.38 18.19
C ALA A 26 -5.91 11.45 18.19
N ALA A 27 -6.11 10.14 18.10
CA ALA A 27 -4.99 9.18 18.00
C ALA A 27 -4.20 9.34 16.69
N LEU A 28 -4.86 9.68 15.58
CA LEU A 28 -4.19 10.01 14.32
C LEU A 28 -3.43 11.34 14.42
N ASP A 29 -3.99 12.34 15.11
CA ASP A 29 -3.29 13.59 15.38
C ASP A 29 -2.01 13.34 16.19
N ASP A 30 -2.05 12.46 17.21
CA ASP A 30 -0.87 12.08 18.00
C ASP A 30 0.17 11.27 17.22
N ALA A 31 -0.23 10.58 16.15
CA ALA A 31 0.68 9.89 15.23
C ALA A 31 1.34 10.88 14.27
N ILE A 32 0.65 11.94 13.86
CA ILE A 32 1.14 12.97 12.92
C ILE A 32 1.99 14.03 13.64
N ARG A 33 1.61 14.42 14.85
CA ARG A 33 2.21 15.52 15.63
C ARG A 33 3.74 15.48 15.68
N PRO A 34 4.43 14.33 15.92
CA PRO A 34 5.89 14.31 15.92
C PRO A 34 6.52 14.81 14.62
N ALA A 35 5.88 14.55 13.48
CA ALA A 35 6.36 14.98 12.17
C ALA A 35 6.26 16.49 11.98
N LEU A 36 5.18 17.11 12.46
CA LEU A 36 4.96 18.56 12.42
C LEU A 36 5.89 19.32 13.38
N VAL A 37 6.09 18.80 14.59
CA VAL A 37 6.94 19.43 15.62
C VAL A 37 8.42 19.38 15.23
N ALA A 38 8.85 18.31 14.56
CA ALA A 38 10.24 18.13 14.16
C ALA A 38 10.73 19.12 13.08
N GLY A 39 9.82 19.92 12.49
CA GLY A 39 10.14 20.92 11.49
C GLY A 39 9.36 20.70 10.20
N ARG A 40 10.05 20.72 9.07
CA ARG A 40 9.40 20.59 7.75
C ARG A 40 8.79 19.19 7.59
N CYS A 41 7.48 19.18 7.41
CA CYS A 41 6.68 17.96 7.27
C CYS A 41 6.20 17.81 5.83
N TYR A 42 6.53 16.69 5.21
CA TYR A 42 6.13 16.33 3.86
C TYR A 42 5.07 15.24 3.89
N VAL A 43 4.21 15.19 2.87
CA VAL A 43 3.23 14.11 2.71
C VAL A 43 3.32 13.56 1.30
N THR A 44 3.56 12.25 1.14
CA THR A 44 3.45 11.61 -0.18
C THR A 44 1.99 11.66 -0.63
N PHE A 45 1.72 12.44 -1.68
CA PHE A 45 0.38 12.80 -2.09
C PHE A 45 0.10 12.37 -3.53
N SER A 46 -0.82 11.42 -3.68
CA SER A 46 -1.20 10.86 -4.99
C SER A 46 -2.54 11.33 -5.51
N GLY A 47 -3.34 12.04 -4.69
CA GLY A 47 -4.76 12.32 -4.98
C GLY A 47 -5.71 11.17 -4.61
N GLY A 48 -5.18 10.04 -4.13
CA GLY A 48 -5.98 8.94 -3.60
C GLY A 48 -6.50 9.23 -2.19
N ARG A 49 -7.59 8.55 -1.81
CA ARG A 49 -8.28 8.77 -0.52
C ARG A 49 -7.38 8.76 0.71
N ASP A 50 -6.44 7.81 0.78
CA ASP A 50 -5.62 7.62 1.98
C ASP A 50 -4.57 8.73 2.12
N SER A 51 -3.89 9.08 1.03
CA SER A 51 -2.94 10.19 1.03
C SER A 51 -3.64 11.54 1.22
N SER A 52 -4.85 11.73 0.66
CA SER A 52 -5.69 12.90 0.94
C SER A 52 -6.11 12.98 2.41
N ALA A 53 -6.47 11.85 3.03
CA ALA A 53 -6.85 11.80 4.45
C ALA A 53 -5.70 12.19 5.37
N VAL A 54 -4.50 11.68 5.11
CA VAL A 54 -3.30 12.03 5.89
C VAL A 54 -2.90 13.49 5.68
N LEU A 55 -2.95 13.99 4.43
CA LEU A 55 -2.66 15.39 4.14
C LEU A 55 -3.67 16.34 4.83
N ALA A 56 -4.96 16.09 4.69
CA ALA A 56 -6.01 16.91 5.30
C ALA A 56 -5.93 16.91 6.83
N ALA A 57 -5.70 15.73 7.42
CA ALA A 57 -5.44 15.57 8.84
C ALA A 57 -4.25 16.40 9.34
N ALA A 58 -3.11 16.29 8.65
CA ALA A 58 -1.90 17.01 9.01
C ALA A 58 -2.08 18.53 8.86
N THR A 59 -2.75 18.98 7.80
CA THR A 59 -3.08 20.40 7.59
C THR A 59 -4.00 20.94 8.68
N ALA A 60 -5.07 20.22 9.04
CA ALA A 60 -5.99 20.62 10.09
C ALA A 60 -5.29 20.69 11.46
N LEU A 61 -4.46 19.70 11.78
CA LEU A 61 -3.65 19.67 13.00
C LEU A 61 -2.65 20.84 13.05
N ALA A 62 -1.91 21.07 11.96
CA ALA A 62 -0.93 22.16 11.87
C ALA A 62 -1.58 23.52 12.12
N ARG A 63 -2.72 23.79 11.48
CA ARG A 63 -3.49 25.03 11.68
C ARG A 63 -3.94 25.21 13.13
N ARG A 64 -4.50 24.16 13.72
CA ARG A 64 -5.04 24.20 15.08
C ARG A 64 -3.96 24.48 16.13
N GLU A 65 -2.72 24.07 15.86
CA GLU A 65 -1.63 24.13 16.83
C GLU A 65 -0.51 25.12 16.48
N GLY A 66 -0.67 25.86 15.38
CA GLY A 66 0.30 26.88 14.96
C GLY A 66 1.59 26.32 14.37
N HIS A 67 1.59 25.10 13.83
CA HIS A 67 2.74 24.54 13.11
C HIS A 67 2.74 25.00 11.65
N ALA A 68 3.90 24.89 10.99
CA ALA A 68 3.97 25.05 9.54
C ALA A 68 3.09 24.01 8.83
N LEU A 69 2.43 24.43 7.74
CA LEU A 69 1.58 23.53 6.96
C LEU A 69 2.42 22.42 6.30
N PRO A 70 1.89 21.19 6.20
CA PRO A 70 2.60 20.11 5.53
C PRO A 70 2.72 20.39 4.03
N VAL A 71 3.85 19.99 3.44
CA VAL A 71 4.12 20.13 2.01
C VAL A 71 3.77 18.83 1.29
N PRO A 72 2.70 18.79 0.48
CA PRO A 72 2.40 17.65 -0.36
C PRO A 72 3.49 17.45 -1.41
N ILE A 73 3.82 16.19 -1.67
CA ILE A 73 4.77 15.78 -2.71
C ILE A 73 4.11 14.77 -3.63
N THR A 74 4.04 15.10 -4.91
CA THR A 74 3.40 14.29 -5.92
C THR A 74 4.41 13.89 -6.99
N ARG A 75 4.40 12.60 -7.37
CA ARG A 75 5.10 12.11 -8.56
C ARG A 75 4.17 12.29 -9.76
N VAL A 76 4.66 12.96 -10.81
CA VAL A 76 3.93 13.25 -12.04
C VAL A 76 4.64 12.53 -13.18
N TYR A 77 3.88 11.80 -14.00
CA TYR A 77 4.41 11.07 -15.15
C TYR A 77 3.75 11.61 -16.43
N GLY A 78 4.37 12.62 -17.04
CA GLY A 78 3.78 13.35 -18.17
C GLY A 78 3.55 12.48 -19.42
N ASP A 79 4.25 11.36 -19.54
CA ASP A 79 4.19 10.41 -20.65
C ASP A 79 3.21 9.24 -20.42
N LEU A 80 2.55 9.17 -19.25
CA LEU A 80 1.66 8.05 -18.87
C LEU A 80 0.28 8.55 -18.41
N PRO A 81 -0.66 8.78 -19.35
CA PRO A 81 -1.99 9.32 -19.04
C PRO A 81 -2.82 8.51 -18.03
N GLU A 82 -2.60 7.20 -17.92
CA GLU A 82 -3.28 6.33 -16.94
C GLU A 82 -2.83 6.54 -15.50
N THR A 83 -1.75 7.30 -15.30
CA THR A 83 -1.27 7.74 -13.99
C THR A 83 -1.91 9.06 -13.56
N ASP A 84 -2.64 9.72 -14.46
CA ASP A 84 -3.14 11.07 -14.23
C ASP A 84 -4.22 11.10 -13.14
N GLU A 85 -3.91 11.84 -12.10
CA GLU A 85 -4.72 12.09 -10.92
C GLU A 85 -4.88 13.60 -10.68
N SER A 86 -4.50 14.44 -11.67
CA SER A 86 -4.32 15.88 -11.49
C SER A 86 -5.58 16.59 -11.02
N ASP A 87 -6.76 16.15 -11.46
CA ASP A 87 -8.04 16.73 -11.05
C ASP A 87 -8.32 16.46 -9.57
N TRP A 88 -8.08 15.23 -9.10
CA TRP A 88 -8.23 14.88 -7.69
C TRP A 88 -7.17 15.55 -6.82
N GLN A 89 -5.95 15.65 -7.33
CA GLN A 89 -4.85 16.33 -6.66
C GLN A 89 -5.19 17.81 -6.46
N ARG A 90 -5.53 18.53 -7.54
CA ARG A 90 -5.92 19.95 -7.48
C ARG A 90 -7.12 20.17 -6.57
N ALA A 91 -8.17 19.36 -6.69
CA ALA A 91 -9.36 19.49 -5.85
C ALA A 91 -9.04 19.43 -4.35
N VAL A 92 -8.09 18.59 -3.93
CA VAL A 92 -7.66 18.50 -2.52
C VAL A 92 -6.73 19.65 -2.15
N ILE A 93 -5.75 20.00 -2.99
CA ILE A 93 -4.83 21.11 -2.72
C ILE A 93 -5.58 22.43 -2.57
N ASP A 94 -6.50 22.71 -3.49
CA ASP A 94 -7.33 23.93 -3.51
C ASP A 94 -8.27 23.94 -2.30
N HIS A 95 -8.95 22.81 -2.00
CA HIS A 95 -9.82 22.69 -0.83
C HIS A 95 -9.07 22.93 0.48
N LEU A 96 -7.85 22.41 0.60
CA LEU A 96 -7.03 22.60 1.77
C LEU A 96 -6.35 23.97 1.80
N GLY A 97 -6.36 24.75 0.72
CA GLY A 97 -5.71 26.06 0.63
C GLY A 97 -4.19 25.97 0.84
N LEU A 98 -3.55 24.91 0.33
CA LEU A 98 -2.11 24.73 0.40
C LEU A 98 -1.43 25.46 -0.76
N THR A 99 -0.55 26.40 -0.46
CA THR A 99 0.16 27.20 -1.47
C THR A 99 1.49 26.58 -1.90
N GLU A 100 2.09 25.77 -1.04
CA GLU A 100 3.29 25.01 -1.35
C GLU A 100 2.90 23.59 -1.76
N TRP A 101 3.35 23.16 -2.94
CA TRP A 101 3.15 21.81 -3.46
C TRP A 101 4.34 21.43 -4.33
N ILE A 102 5.06 20.36 -3.95
CA ILE A 102 6.18 19.85 -4.73
C ILE A 102 5.64 18.82 -5.72
N ARG A 103 5.83 19.10 -7.01
CA ARG A 103 5.51 18.19 -8.11
C ARG A 103 6.81 17.72 -8.73
N LEU A 104 7.12 16.44 -8.55
CA LEU A 104 8.28 15.78 -9.11
C LEU A 104 7.87 15.23 -10.48
N GLU A 105 8.25 15.94 -11.54
CA GLU A 105 8.08 15.49 -12.92
C GLU A 105 9.10 14.37 -13.16
N LEU A 106 8.61 13.12 -13.17
CA LEU A 106 9.43 11.93 -13.36
C LEU A 106 9.35 11.51 -14.82
N GLY A 107 10.50 11.47 -15.49
CA GLY A 107 10.62 11.09 -16.90
C GLY A 107 11.66 10.00 -17.10
N GLY A 108 11.80 9.52 -18.34
CA GLY A 108 12.96 8.73 -18.76
C GLY A 108 13.25 7.46 -17.95
N GLY A 109 12.23 6.86 -17.33
CA GLY A 109 12.39 5.65 -16.52
C GLY A 109 12.93 5.89 -15.10
N GLU A 110 12.83 7.09 -14.54
CA GLU A 110 13.25 7.36 -13.14
C GLU A 110 12.50 6.53 -12.09
N SER A 111 11.28 6.08 -12.40
CA SER A 111 10.50 5.15 -11.56
C SER A 111 10.53 3.70 -12.03
N ASP A 112 11.31 3.41 -13.08
CA ASP A 112 11.52 2.05 -13.56
C ASP A 112 12.22 1.22 -12.48
N LEU A 113 11.74 0.00 -12.22
CA LEU A 113 12.33 -0.90 -11.22
C LEU A 113 13.76 -1.36 -11.57
N LEU A 114 14.18 -1.22 -12.82
CA LEU A 114 15.58 -1.33 -13.23
C LEU A 114 16.10 -0.03 -13.84
N GLY A 115 15.50 1.11 -13.50
CA GLY A 115 16.07 2.41 -13.81
C GLY A 115 17.37 2.66 -13.04
N PRO A 116 18.15 3.71 -13.40
CA PRO A 116 19.45 3.97 -12.78
C PRO A 116 19.42 4.06 -11.25
N VAL A 117 18.39 4.73 -10.69
CA VAL A 117 18.22 4.88 -9.24
C VAL A 117 17.89 3.55 -8.57
N ALA A 118 17.02 2.75 -9.18
CA ALA A 118 16.67 1.44 -8.66
C ALA A 118 17.86 0.49 -8.68
N ARG A 119 18.64 0.45 -9.77
CA ARG A 119 19.88 -0.35 -9.87
C ARG A 119 20.92 0.05 -8.84
N ALA A 120 21.17 1.35 -8.66
CA ALA A 120 22.10 1.85 -7.66
C ALA A 120 21.69 1.42 -6.23
N THR A 121 20.41 1.58 -5.91
CA THR A 121 19.88 1.18 -4.59
C THR A 121 19.91 -0.34 -4.40
N LEU A 122 19.59 -1.09 -5.46
CA LEU A 122 19.60 -2.55 -5.47
C LEU A 122 21.02 -3.11 -5.28
N ALA A 123 22.04 -2.51 -5.90
CA ALA A 123 23.44 -2.86 -5.68
C ALA A 123 23.89 -2.62 -4.24
N GLN A 124 23.39 -1.57 -3.59
CA GLN A 124 23.75 -1.21 -2.22
C GLN A 124 23.00 -2.04 -1.15
N ARG A 125 21.69 -2.21 -1.32
CA ARG A 125 20.80 -2.77 -0.29
C ARG A 125 20.37 -4.22 -0.56
N GLY A 126 20.65 -4.74 -1.75
CA GLY A 126 20.10 -6.02 -2.20
C GLY A 126 18.59 -5.98 -2.34
N LEU A 127 17.94 -7.14 -2.18
CA LEU A 127 16.49 -7.29 -2.36
C LEU A 127 15.70 -6.62 -1.23
N LEU A 128 14.82 -5.69 -1.59
CA LEU A 128 13.85 -5.06 -0.68
C LEU A 128 12.41 -5.31 -1.14
N TRP A 129 11.50 -5.40 -0.15
CA TRP A 129 10.06 -5.44 -0.37
C TRP A 129 9.38 -4.26 0.34
N PRO A 130 8.44 -3.54 -0.31
CA PRO A 130 8.00 -3.73 -1.67
C PRO A 130 9.06 -3.23 -2.66
N PRO A 131 9.11 -3.78 -3.89
CA PRO A 131 10.15 -3.45 -4.87
C PRO A 131 10.16 -1.96 -5.24
N ALA A 132 9.01 -1.29 -5.17
CA ALA A 132 8.90 0.15 -5.40
C ALA A 132 9.79 1.00 -4.47
N LEU A 133 10.20 0.51 -3.29
CA LEU A 133 11.12 1.25 -2.44
C LEU A 133 12.49 1.50 -3.09
N GLN A 134 12.91 0.69 -4.07
CA GLN A 134 14.16 0.92 -4.79
C GLN A 134 14.14 2.22 -5.62
N THR A 135 12.95 2.71 -5.99
CA THR A 135 12.81 3.94 -6.79
C THR A 135 12.52 5.17 -5.90
N HIS A 136 12.35 4.98 -4.59
CA HIS A 136 12.02 6.06 -3.67
C HIS A 136 13.19 7.02 -3.41
N GLY A 137 14.42 6.63 -3.77
CA GLY A 137 15.60 7.51 -3.69
C GLY A 137 15.39 8.85 -4.41
N VAL A 138 14.70 8.85 -5.56
CA VAL A 138 14.35 10.08 -6.29
C VAL A 138 13.52 11.02 -5.41
N LEU A 139 12.51 10.48 -4.71
CA LEU A 139 11.69 11.30 -3.81
C LEU A 139 12.53 11.80 -2.63
N PHE A 140 13.32 10.95 -2.00
CA PHE A 140 14.07 11.30 -0.80
C PHE A 140 15.16 12.34 -1.05
N GLN A 141 15.82 12.32 -2.21
CA GLN A 141 16.82 13.33 -2.61
C GLN A 141 16.25 14.75 -2.68
N HIS A 142 14.95 14.90 -2.95
CA HIS A 142 14.28 16.21 -2.99
C HIS A 142 13.87 16.71 -1.60
N LEU A 143 13.96 15.87 -0.56
CA LEU A 143 13.62 16.24 0.80
C LEU A 143 14.82 16.89 1.46
N ARG A 144 14.64 18.09 2.02
CA ARG A 144 15.70 18.81 2.75
C ARG A 144 15.70 18.38 4.23
N GLY A 145 15.83 17.08 4.48
CA GLY A 145 15.62 16.46 5.79
C GLY A 145 14.15 16.53 6.25
N GLY A 146 13.91 16.54 7.56
CA GLY A 146 12.56 16.67 8.14
C GLY A 146 11.81 15.35 8.26
N SER A 147 10.49 15.41 8.13
CA SER A 147 9.61 14.25 8.31
C SER A 147 8.78 13.98 7.07
N LEU A 148 8.53 12.71 6.75
CA LEU A 148 7.68 12.28 5.65
C LEU A 148 6.51 11.43 6.17
N LEU A 149 5.30 11.83 5.84
CA LEU A 149 4.09 11.06 6.11
C LEU A 149 3.60 10.39 4.82
N THR A 150 3.03 9.19 4.95
CA THR A 150 2.37 8.53 3.83
C THR A 150 0.95 8.08 4.16
N GLY A 151 0.18 7.76 3.12
CA GLY A 151 -1.12 7.10 3.24
C GLY A 151 -1.03 5.56 3.28
N GLU A 152 0.15 4.99 3.49
CA GLU A 152 0.38 3.55 3.47
C GLU A 152 -0.49 2.81 4.50
N GLY A 153 -0.94 1.60 4.15
CA GLY A 153 -1.88 0.83 4.95
C GLY A 153 -3.32 1.37 4.99
N GLY A 154 -3.63 2.53 4.39
CA GLY A 154 -4.98 3.11 4.44
C GLY A 154 -6.06 2.22 3.82
N ASP A 155 -5.79 1.61 2.66
CA ASP A 155 -6.67 0.62 2.02
C ASP A 155 -7.04 -0.52 2.99
N ALA A 156 -6.06 -1.02 3.74
CA ALA A 156 -6.28 -2.07 4.74
C ALA A 156 -7.00 -1.51 5.95
N VAL A 157 -6.51 -0.47 6.62
CA VAL A 157 -7.02 0.00 7.92
C VAL A 157 -8.39 0.65 7.82
N LEU A 158 -8.69 1.38 6.74
CA LEU A 158 -9.97 2.05 6.53
C LEU A 158 -10.95 1.20 5.73
N GLY A 159 -10.50 0.06 5.20
CA GLY A 159 -11.28 -0.86 4.38
C GLY A 159 -12.43 -1.57 5.11
N ALA A 160 -13.29 -2.22 4.33
CA ALA A 160 -14.29 -3.13 4.86
C ALA A 160 -13.63 -4.32 5.58
N ARG A 161 -14.37 -4.91 6.51
CA ARG A 161 -13.98 -6.14 7.24
C ARG A 161 -14.93 -7.27 6.92
N ARG A 162 -14.54 -8.47 7.33
CA ARG A 162 -15.39 -9.66 7.28
C ARG A 162 -16.80 -9.44 7.86
N VAL A 163 -16.96 -8.69 8.94
CA VAL A 163 -18.29 -8.40 9.53
C VAL A 163 -19.09 -7.32 8.79
N THR A 164 -18.46 -6.50 7.94
CA THR A 164 -19.12 -5.38 7.26
C THR A 164 -20.39 -5.79 6.50
N PRO A 165 -20.45 -6.91 5.75
CA PRO A 165 -21.69 -7.36 5.11
C PRO A 165 -22.81 -7.71 6.10
N LEU A 166 -22.49 -8.24 7.28
CA LEU A 166 -23.48 -8.54 8.33
C LEU A 166 -24.04 -7.26 8.93
N THR A 167 -23.16 -6.29 9.21
CA THR A 167 -23.57 -4.96 9.66
C THR A 167 -24.42 -4.25 8.59
N GLY A 168 -24.11 -4.46 7.32
CA GLY A 168 -24.95 -4.03 6.20
C GLY A 168 -26.35 -4.65 6.26
N LEU A 169 -26.46 -5.97 6.40
CA LEU A 169 -27.76 -6.64 6.52
C LEU A 169 -28.60 -6.11 7.68
N LEU A 170 -27.98 -5.84 8.83
CA LEU A 170 -28.68 -5.31 10.00
C LEU A 170 -29.19 -3.87 9.80
N ARG A 171 -28.55 -3.10 8.92
CA ARG A 171 -28.85 -1.68 8.69
C ARG A 171 -29.66 -1.41 7.42
N THR A 172 -29.76 -2.38 6.52
CA THR A 172 -30.42 -2.23 5.22
C THR A 172 -31.79 -2.91 5.22
N ARG A 173 -32.87 -2.15 4.94
CA ARG A 173 -34.25 -2.68 4.89
C ARG A 173 -34.50 -3.67 3.74
N ARG A 174 -33.80 -3.50 2.61
CA ARG A 174 -33.95 -4.31 1.39
C ARG A 174 -32.57 -4.74 0.88
N PRO A 175 -31.97 -5.79 1.46
CA PRO A 175 -30.64 -6.22 1.05
C PRO A 175 -30.68 -6.82 -0.36
N ASP A 176 -29.72 -6.44 -1.20
CA ASP A 176 -29.57 -7.06 -2.51
C ASP A 176 -28.96 -8.47 -2.39
N ARG A 177 -28.98 -9.21 -3.51
CA ARG A 177 -28.42 -10.57 -3.58
C ARG A 177 -26.92 -10.60 -3.32
N ALA A 178 -26.19 -9.55 -3.68
CA ALA A 178 -24.75 -9.48 -3.48
C ALA A 178 -24.43 -9.36 -1.98
N LEU A 179 -25.12 -8.50 -1.25
CA LEU A 179 -24.97 -8.34 0.19
C LEU A 179 -25.30 -9.64 0.94
N LEU A 180 -26.39 -10.31 0.58
CA LEU A 180 -26.75 -11.63 1.15
C LEU A 180 -25.65 -12.67 0.91
N LYS A 181 -25.07 -12.72 -0.29
CA LYS A 181 -23.95 -13.62 -0.62
C LYS A 181 -22.70 -13.31 0.22
N HIS A 182 -22.33 -12.04 0.36
CA HIS A 182 -21.17 -11.64 1.16
C HIS A 182 -21.38 -11.89 2.66
N ALA A 183 -22.60 -11.70 3.16
CA ALA A 183 -22.96 -12.02 4.54
C ALA A 183 -22.93 -13.53 4.82
N ALA A 184 -23.46 -14.35 3.92
CA ALA A 184 -23.35 -15.81 4.03
C ALA A 184 -21.87 -16.24 4.05
N TYR A 185 -21.03 -15.65 3.19
CA TYR A 185 -19.58 -15.89 3.22
C TYR A 185 -18.94 -15.47 4.55
N ALA A 186 -19.34 -14.33 5.12
CA ALA A 186 -18.80 -13.80 6.36
C ALA A 186 -18.98 -14.76 7.53
N VAL A 187 -20.08 -15.51 7.62
CA VAL A 187 -20.35 -16.44 8.74
C VAL A 187 -19.75 -17.83 8.55
N LEU A 188 -19.19 -18.14 7.37
CA LEU A 188 -18.61 -19.47 7.14
C LEU A 188 -17.48 -19.79 8.13
N PRO A 189 -17.39 -21.05 8.61
CA PRO A 189 -16.28 -21.48 9.44
C PRO A 189 -14.97 -21.42 8.63
N ARG A 190 -13.83 -21.37 9.35
CA ARG A 190 -12.50 -21.19 8.74
C ARG A 190 -12.21 -22.17 7.58
N PRO A 191 -12.56 -23.48 7.64
CA PRO A 191 -12.37 -24.39 6.51
C PRO A 191 -13.17 -23.98 5.26
N GLY A 192 -14.43 -23.58 5.44
CA GLY A 192 -15.29 -23.10 4.34
C GLY A 192 -14.75 -21.82 3.71
N ARG A 193 -14.31 -20.86 4.54
CA ARG A 193 -13.66 -19.63 4.05
C ARG A 193 -12.37 -19.92 3.31
N ARG A 194 -11.52 -20.81 3.83
CA ARG A 194 -10.28 -21.20 3.15
C ARG A 194 -10.55 -21.81 1.78
N ARG A 195 -11.59 -22.65 1.64
CA ARG A 195 -11.99 -23.21 0.34
C ARG A 195 -12.42 -22.13 -0.64
N PHE A 196 -13.22 -21.16 -0.20
CA PHE A 196 -13.66 -20.06 -1.04
C PHE A 196 -12.50 -19.11 -1.40
N ALA A 197 -11.66 -18.74 -0.43
CA ALA A 197 -10.46 -17.95 -0.66
C ALA A 197 -9.52 -18.66 -1.65
N ARG A 198 -9.31 -19.98 -1.51
CA ARG A 198 -8.55 -20.79 -2.47
C ARG A 198 -9.12 -20.66 -3.88
N ARG A 199 -10.45 -20.75 -4.06
CA ARG A 199 -11.09 -20.57 -5.38
C ARG A 199 -10.88 -19.16 -5.93
N ALA A 200 -11.04 -18.12 -5.10
CA ALA A 200 -10.83 -16.74 -5.53
C ALA A 200 -9.35 -16.48 -5.90
N SER A 201 -8.42 -17.04 -5.14
CA SER A 201 -6.97 -16.94 -5.39
C SER A 201 -6.52 -17.67 -6.66
N GLN A 202 -7.33 -18.54 -7.27
CA GLN A 202 -6.98 -19.15 -8.57
C GLN A 202 -6.93 -18.10 -9.70
N ALA A 203 -7.61 -16.96 -9.54
CA ALA A 203 -7.55 -15.84 -10.49
C ALA A 203 -6.35 -14.89 -10.24
N SER A 204 -5.49 -15.19 -9.27
CA SER A 204 -4.28 -14.43 -8.95
C SER A 204 -3.37 -14.32 -10.18
N PRO A 205 -2.80 -13.13 -10.50
CA PRO A 205 -1.92 -12.98 -11.66
C PRO A 205 -0.65 -13.84 -11.59
N GLN A 206 -0.27 -14.32 -10.40
CA GLN A 206 0.88 -15.20 -10.17
C GLN A 206 0.84 -16.50 -11.01
N HIS A 207 -0.34 -16.99 -11.43
CA HIS A 207 -0.44 -18.16 -12.31
C HIS A 207 0.25 -17.96 -13.67
N ARG A 208 0.52 -16.70 -14.06
CA ARG A 208 1.13 -16.36 -15.34
C ARG A 208 2.61 -16.70 -15.42
N TRP A 209 3.31 -16.82 -14.29
CA TRP A 209 4.75 -17.10 -14.26
C TRP A 209 5.16 -18.18 -13.25
N LEU A 210 4.33 -18.48 -12.25
CA LEU A 210 4.62 -19.57 -11.32
C LEU A 210 4.33 -20.93 -11.97
N ARG A 211 5.19 -21.90 -11.70
CA ARG A 211 4.90 -23.30 -12.03
C ARG A 211 3.68 -23.80 -11.24
N PRO A 212 2.93 -24.80 -11.74
CA PRO A 212 1.69 -25.24 -11.11
C PRO A 212 1.80 -25.59 -9.63
N ALA A 213 2.87 -26.30 -9.22
CA ALA A 213 3.09 -26.66 -7.82
C ALA A 213 3.35 -25.44 -6.92
N ALA A 214 4.16 -24.49 -7.40
CA ALA A 214 4.44 -23.24 -6.70
C ALA A 214 3.20 -22.34 -6.61
N PHE A 215 2.41 -22.27 -7.69
CA PHE A 215 1.14 -21.53 -7.68
C PHE A 215 0.14 -22.12 -6.69
N GLU A 216 0.02 -23.45 -6.62
CA GLU A 216 -0.83 -24.10 -5.62
C GLU A 216 -0.36 -23.83 -4.18
N GLN A 217 0.96 -23.77 -3.95
CA GLN A 217 1.51 -23.35 -2.66
C GLN A 217 1.19 -21.88 -2.35
N HIS A 218 1.33 -20.98 -3.32
CA HIS A 218 0.94 -19.57 -3.19
C HIS A 218 -0.53 -19.44 -2.78
N VAL A 219 -1.42 -20.11 -3.52
CA VAL A 219 -2.86 -20.14 -3.25
C VAL A 219 -3.15 -20.71 -1.86
N ARG A 220 -2.44 -21.77 -1.43
CA ARG A 220 -2.59 -22.38 -0.10
C ARG A 220 -2.21 -21.42 1.03
N LEU A 221 -1.14 -20.64 0.86
CA LEU A 221 -0.66 -19.67 1.86
C LEU A 221 -1.58 -18.44 1.90
N LEU A 222 -1.85 -17.84 0.73
CA LEU A 222 -2.72 -16.67 0.62
C LEU A 222 -4.13 -16.95 1.16
N SER A 223 -4.72 -18.10 0.82
CA SER A 223 -6.02 -18.50 1.36
C SER A 223 -6.03 -18.75 2.86
N ALA A 224 -4.88 -19.14 3.45
CA ALA A 224 -4.76 -19.31 4.90
C ALA A 224 -4.74 -17.95 5.62
N ASP A 225 -4.03 -16.97 5.06
CA ASP A 225 -3.98 -15.59 5.57
C ASP A 225 -5.36 -14.91 5.45
N MET A 226 -6.01 -14.98 4.28
CA MET A 226 -7.36 -14.43 4.08
C MET A 226 -8.39 -15.08 5.02
N ALA A 227 -8.29 -16.40 5.24
CA ALA A 227 -9.18 -17.11 6.16
C ALA A 227 -8.83 -16.89 7.65
N ALA A 228 -7.70 -16.25 7.97
CA ALA A 228 -7.34 -15.94 9.35
C ALA A 228 -8.09 -14.71 9.89
N GLU A 229 -8.70 -13.88 9.02
CA GLU A 229 -9.40 -12.67 9.45
C GLU A 229 -10.52 -13.00 10.47
N PRO A 230 -10.48 -12.40 11.68
CA PRO A 230 -11.54 -12.49 12.67
C PRO A 230 -12.87 -11.97 12.13
N LEU A 231 -13.98 -12.44 12.70
CA LEU A 231 -15.27 -11.82 12.41
C LEU A 231 -15.38 -10.45 13.09
N ASP A 232 -14.97 -10.35 14.35
CA ASP A 232 -14.97 -9.11 15.12
C ASP A 232 -14.21 -7.98 14.41
N TYR A 233 -14.86 -6.83 14.19
CA TYR A 233 -14.25 -5.68 13.52
C TYR A 233 -13.01 -5.20 14.25
N GLY A 234 -13.08 -5.05 15.57
CA GLY A 234 -11.97 -4.59 16.39
C GLY A 234 -10.74 -5.50 16.28
N ALA A 235 -10.93 -6.81 16.42
CA ALA A 235 -9.86 -7.80 16.32
C ALA A 235 -9.28 -7.86 14.91
N ALA A 236 -10.11 -7.78 13.86
CA ALA A 236 -9.65 -7.75 12.49
C ALA A 236 -8.81 -6.50 12.19
N THR A 237 -9.25 -5.33 12.65
CA THR A 237 -8.49 -4.07 12.51
C THR A 237 -7.18 -4.11 13.29
N ARG A 238 -7.16 -4.62 14.53
CA ARG A 238 -5.93 -4.80 15.33
C ARG A 238 -4.94 -5.81 14.73
N ALA A 239 -5.41 -6.73 13.88
CA ALA A 239 -4.54 -7.70 13.24
C ALA A 239 -3.75 -7.13 12.04
N ILE A 240 -4.11 -5.95 11.52
CA ILE A 240 -3.50 -5.41 10.30
C ILE A 240 -2.01 -5.09 10.46
N PRO A 241 -1.58 -4.30 11.46
CA PRO A 241 -0.14 -4.01 11.63
C PRO A 241 0.68 -5.28 11.91
N ARG A 242 0.02 -6.38 12.32
CA ARG A 242 0.67 -7.65 12.57
C ARG A 242 0.90 -8.46 11.31
N GLN A 243 0.30 -8.12 10.17
CA GLN A 243 0.60 -8.83 8.93
C GLN A 243 2.06 -8.54 8.56
N ARG A 244 2.82 -9.60 8.21
CA ARG A 244 4.25 -9.46 7.91
C ARG A 244 4.49 -8.47 6.77
N ALA A 245 3.57 -8.39 5.82
CA ALA A 245 3.59 -7.37 4.77
C ALA A 245 3.68 -5.95 5.36
N PHE A 246 2.71 -5.49 6.15
CA PHE A 246 2.74 -4.14 6.71
C PHE A 246 3.94 -3.89 7.63
N ALA A 247 4.31 -4.87 8.46
CA ALA A 247 5.50 -4.75 9.30
C ALA A 247 6.79 -4.56 8.47
N THR A 248 6.91 -5.29 7.35
CA THR A 248 8.06 -5.19 6.43
C THR A 248 8.06 -3.86 5.69
N ILE A 249 6.91 -3.38 5.22
CA ILE A 249 6.79 -2.05 4.58
C ILE A 249 7.26 -0.96 5.54
N VAL A 250 6.71 -0.91 6.76
CA VAL A 250 7.04 0.14 7.75
C VAL A 250 8.53 0.10 8.05
N HIS A 251 9.09 -1.08 8.31
CA HIS A 251 10.51 -1.24 8.59
C HIS A 251 11.40 -0.75 7.43
N ASN A 252 11.16 -1.24 6.22
CA ASN A 252 12.00 -0.91 5.06
C ASN A 252 11.82 0.56 4.63
N HIS A 253 10.62 1.10 4.75
CA HIS A 253 10.36 2.50 4.40
C HIS A 253 11.06 3.46 5.37
N THR A 254 10.96 3.21 6.68
CA THR A 254 11.68 4.00 7.70
C THR A 254 13.20 3.89 7.52
N ALA A 255 13.73 2.69 7.28
CA ALA A 255 15.17 2.50 7.05
C ALA A 255 15.64 3.25 5.80
N ALA A 256 14.95 3.10 4.68
CA ALA A 256 15.32 3.75 3.41
C ALA A 256 15.26 5.29 3.49
N ALA A 257 14.29 5.85 4.23
CA ALA A 257 14.20 7.30 4.42
C ALA A 257 15.29 7.85 5.35
N ALA A 258 15.69 7.10 6.37
CA ALA A 258 16.70 7.50 7.33
C ALA A 258 18.08 7.74 6.69
N GLU A 259 18.40 7.02 5.61
CA GLU A 259 19.62 7.22 4.81
C GLU A 259 19.71 8.61 4.17
N TYR A 260 18.58 9.31 4.02
CA TYR A 260 18.50 10.68 3.51
C TYR A 260 18.26 11.72 4.62
N GLY A 261 18.38 11.32 5.89
CA GLY A 261 18.09 12.19 7.04
C GLY A 261 16.61 12.54 7.19
N VAL A 262 15.71 11.71 6.62
CA VAL A 262 14.26 11.91 6.64
C VAL A 262 13.62 10.92 7.60
N ARG A 263 12.71 11.40 8.45
CA ARG A 263 11.91 10.57 9.36
C ARG A 263 10.59 10.19 8.70
N ALA A 264 10.55 9.01 8.07
CA ALA A 264 9.32 8.50 7.48
C ALA A 264 8.43 7.82 8.53
N SER A 265 7.12 8.06 8.43
CA SER A 265 6.10 7.39 9.23
C SER A 265 4.81 7.19 8.43
N ASP A 266 4.05 6.16 8.82
CA ASP A 266 2.79 5.78 8.18
C ASP A 266 1.64 5.88 9.22
N PRO A 267 1.06 7.07 9.43
CA PRO A 267 0.18 7.33 10.58
C PRO A 267 -1.07 6.43 10.64
N LEU A 268 -1.54 5.95 9.49
CA LEU A 268 -2.67 5.02 9.42
C LEU A 268 -2.33 3.62 9.95
N LEU A 269 -1.05 3.27 10.05
CA LEU A 269 -0.56 2.03 10.66
C LEU A 269 -0.08 2.23 12.11
N ASP A 270 -0.15 3.44 12.67
CA ASP A 270 0.25 3.71 14.06
C ASP A 270 -0.60 2.83 15.02
N PRO A 271 0.04 2.08 15.94
CA PRO A 271 -0.64 1.20 16.88
C PRO A 271 -1.77 1.87 17.69
N ARG A 272 -1.60 3.14 18.06
CA ARG A 272 -2.60 3.91 18.83
C ARG A 272 -3.80 4.25 17.96
N PHE A 273 -3.57 4.69 16.72
CA PHE A 273 -4.64 4.95 15.76
C PHE A 273 -5.44 3.69 15.46
N VAL A 274 -4.77 2.58 15.16
CA VAL A 274 -5.40 1.29 14.88
C VAL A 274 -6.20 0.79 16.08
N ALA A 275 -5.67 0.92 17.31
CA ALA A 275 -6.39 0.56 18.52
C ALA A 275 -7.64 1.43 18.74
N ALA A 276 -7.53 2.75 18.52
CA ALA A 276 -8.65 3.69 18.64
C ALA A 276 -9.74 3.42 17.60
N LEU A 277 -9.37 3.15 16.34
CA LEU A 277 -10.31 2.80 15.28
C LEU A 277 -11.00 1.46 15.57
N ALA A 278 -10.24 0.46 16.02
CA ALA A 278 -10.78 -0.83 16.42
C ALA A 278 -11.81 -0.71 17.56
N ARG A 279 -11.57 0.19 18.53
CA ARG A 279 -12.53 0.50 19.60
C ARG A 279 -13.76 1.23 19.05
N PHE A 280 -13.54 2.25 18.20
CA PHE A 280 -14.61 3.07 17.62
C PHE A 280 -15.60 2.24 16.79
N GLY A 281 -15.11 1.29 15.99
CA GLY A 281 -15.98 0.38 15.25
C GLY A 281 -16.62 -0.73 16.11
N GLY A 282 -16.09 -1.00 17.31
CA GLY A 282 -16.59 -2.05 18.19
C GLY A 282 -16.62 -3.43 17.51
N HIS A 283 -17.68 -4.20 17.79
CA HIS A 283 -17.85 -5.55 17.24
C HIS A 283 -18.36 -5.57 15.79
N THR A 284 -19.23 -4.63 15.44
CA THR A 284 -19.95 -4.59 14.15
C THR A 284 -19.24 -3.74 13.10
N GLY A 285 -18.38 -2.82 13.51
CA GLY A 285 -17.63 -1.97 12.60
C GLY A 285 -18.48 -0.92 11.88
N LEU A 286 -17.90 -0.41 10.80
CA LEU A 286 -18.50 0.58 9.91
C LEU A 286 -18.93 -0.06 8.58
N LEU A 287 -19.80 0.63 7.83
CA LEU A 287 -20.35 0.18 6.55
C LEU A 287 -19.35 0.35 5.39
N GLY A 288 -18.13 -0.13 5.60
CA GLY A 288 -17.06 -0.12 4.62
C GLY A 288 -16.27 1.19 4.58
N ARG A 289 -15.48 1.33 3.51
CA ARG A 289 -14.47 2.38 3.42
C ARG A 289 -15.04 3.78 3.34
N THR A 290 -16.05 4.01 2.50
CA THR A 290 -16.66 5.35 2.39
C THR A 290 -17.28 5.80 3.70
N ALA A 291 -17.99 4.92 4.42
CA ALA A 291 -18.54 5.24 5.73
C ALA A 291 -17.44 5.53 6.77
N THR A 292 -16.33 4.79 6.72
CA THR A 292 -15.16 5.05 7.58
C THR A 292 -14.52 6.39 7.26
N MET A 293 -14.33 6.70 5.97
CA MET A 293 -13.79 7.97 5.50
C MET A 293 -14.67 9.15 5.92
N GLN A 294 -15.99 9.04 5.74
CA GLN A 294 -16.95 10.06 6.16
C GLN A 294 -16.92 10.26 7.68
N ALA A 295 -16.93 9.18 8.46
CA ALA A 295 -16.91 9.28 9.92
C ALA A 295 -15.66 9.96 10.49
N LEU A 296 -14.54 9.91 9.78
CA LEU A 296 -13.24 10.39 10.28
C LEU A 296 -12.74 11.68 9.63
N PHE A 297 -13.22 12.01 8.43
CA PHE A 297 -12.64 13.08 7.61
C PHE A 297 -13.68 13.95 6.89
N SER A 298 -14.98 13.83 7.17
CA SER A 298 -16.01 14.67 6.50
C SER A 298 -15.90 16.15 6.81
N ASP A 299 -15.22 16.50 7.90
CA ASP A 299 -14.95 17.87 8.34
C ASP A 299 -13.72 18.50 7.65
N VAL A 300 -12.85 17.68 7.04
CA VAL A 300 -11.57 18.14 6.45
C VAL A 300 -11.38 17.79 4.97
N LEU A 301 -12.32 17.05 4.36
CA LEU A 301 -12.27 16.65 2.95
C LEU A 301 -13.62 16.78 2.27
N PRO A 302 -13.65 17.10 0.96
CA PRO A 302 -14.89 17.19 0.21
C PRO A 302 -15.50 15.80 -0.02
N ALA A 303 -16.84 15.73 -0.04
CA ALA A 303 -17.60 14.49 -0.20
C ALA A 303 -17.18 13.67 -1.45
N ALA A 304 -16.84 14.35 -2.55
CA ALA A 304 -16.40 13.71 -3.79
C ALA A 304 -15.12 12.88 -3.59
N VAL A 305 -14.16 13.37 -2.80
CA VAL A 305 -12.92 12.65 -2.49
C VAL A 305 -13.21 11.46 -1.59
N LEU A 306 -14.06 11.63 -0.56
CA LEU A 306 -14.42 10.57 0.39
C LEU A 306 -15.09 9.37 -0.30
N ALA A 307 -15.95 9.65 -1.28
CA ALA A 307 -16.76 8.64 -1.99
C ALA A 307 -16.10 8.07 -3.25
N ARG A 308 -14.93 8.59 -3.66
CA ARG A 308 -14.25 8.17 -4.88
C ARG A 308 -13.96 6.67 -4.93
N THR A 309 -14.18 6.07 -6.10
CA THR A 309 -13.95 4.64 -6.38
C THR A 309 -12.85 4.39 -7.41
N THR A 310 -12.46 5.38 -8.20
CA THR A 310 -11.39 5.26 -9.20
C THR A 310 -10.01 5.35 -8.57
N LYS A 311 -8.99 4.81 -9.24
CA LYS A 311 -7.56 4.93 -8.91
C LYS A 311 -6.75 4.78 -10.19
N ALA A 312 -5.76 5.64 -10.37
CA ALA A 312 -4.78 5.54 -11.44
C ALA A 312 -3.94 4.26 -11.31
N SER A 313 -3.36 3.85 -12.44
CA SER A 313 -2.52 2.66 -12.52
C SER A 313 -1.08 3.06 -12.80
N PHE A 314 -0.16 2.65 -11.93
CA PHE A 314 1.27 3.00 -12.03
C PHE A 314 2.15 1.87 -12.55
N ASN A 315 1.57 0.74 -12.99
CA ASN A 315 2.36 -0.43 -13.38
C ASN A 315 3.33 -0.16 -14.53
N ARG A 316 2.97 0.68 -15.52
CA ARG A 316 3.86 1.01 -16.64
C ARG A 316 5.00 1.93 -16.23
N ALA A 317 4.77 2.85 -15.28
CA ALA A 317 5.82 3.71 -14.74
C ALA A 317 6.97 2.92 -14.09
N HIS A 318 6.68 1.70 -13.64
CA HIS A 318 7.63 0.81 -12.98
C HIS A 318 8.24 -0.27 -13.89
N ALA A 319 7.80 -0.36 -15.14
CA ALA A 319 8.27 -1.33 -16.12
C ALA A 319 8.50 -0.61 -17.47
N GLY A 320 9.42 0.36 -17.42
CA GLY A 320 9.82 1.18 -18.55
C GLY A 320 10.83 0.47 -19.46
N GLU A 321 11.57 1.26 -20.24
CA GLU A 321 12.48 0.71 -21.25
C GLU A 321 13.66 -0.05 -20.64
N ALA A 322 14.18 0.38 -19.48
CA ALA A 322 15.30 -0.31 -18.83
C ALA A 322 14.90 -1.72 -18.35
N THR A 323 13.68 -1.87 -17.81
CA THR A 323 13.11 -3.19 -17.51
C THR A 323 12.91 -4.02 -18.78
N ARG A 324 12.39 -3.43 -19.86
CA ARG A 324 12.13 -4.14 -21.12
C ARG A 324 13.41 -4.60 -21.79
N GLU A 325 14.42 -3.74 -21.86
CA GLU A 325 15.74 -4.06 -22.40
C GLU A 325 16.36 -5.23 -21.65
N PHE A 326 16.39 -5.17 -20.31
CA PHE A 326 16.84 -6.28 -19.50
C PHE A 326 16.05 -7.56 -19.80
N ALA A 327 14.72 -7.48 -19.85
CA ALA A 327 13.90 -8.66 -20.13
C ALA A 327 14.15 -9.26 -21.53
N ARG A 328 14.52 -8.47 -22.54
CA ARG A 328 14.84 -8.97 -23.89
C ARG A 328 16.15 -9.77 -23.93
N THR A 329 17.14 -9.36 -23.14
CA THR A 329 18.49 -9.97 -23.14
C THR A 329 18.72 -10.96 -22.00
N TRP A 330 17.85 -10.97 -20.99
CA TRP A 330 17.93 -11.85 -19.84
C TRP A 330 17.87 -13.32 -20.26
N ASP A 331 18.81 -14.13 -19.77
CA ASP A 331 19.01 -15.54 -20.14
C ASP A 331 18.14 -16.52 -19.35
N GLY A 332 17.40 -16.07 -18.35
CA GLY A 332 16.60 -16.91 -17.46
C GLY A 332 17.20 -17.14 -16.08
N SER A 333 18.44 -16.69 -15.83
CA SER A 333 19.14 -16.87 -14.56
C SER A 333 18.60 -16.01 -13.40
N GLY A 334 18.97 -16.33 -12.16
CA GLY A 334 18.65 -15.53 -10.98
C GLY A 334 17.24 -15.70 -10.42
N VAL A 335 16.51 -16.72 -10.91
CA VAL A 335 15.23 -17.17 -10.36
C VAL A 335 15.32 -18.65 -9.98
N ASP A 336 14.47 -19.08 -9.06
CA ASP A 336 14.30 -20.48 -8.70
C ASP A 336 13.42 -21.16 -9.76
N GLU A 337 14.06 -21.91 -10.66
CA GLU A 337 13.38 -22.58 -11.78
C GLU A 337 12.41 -23.69 -11.34
N ASP A 338 12.48 -24.21 -10.11
CA ASP A 338 11.47 -25.14 -9.61
C ASP A 338 10.15 -24.42 -9.26
N LEU A 339 10.24 -23.11 -8.99
CA LEU A 339 9.09 -22.28 -8.62
C LEU A 339 8.55 -21.44 -9.77
N VAL A 340 9.43 -20.98 -10.65
CA VAL A 340 9.14 -19.99 -11.69
C VAL A 340 9.42 -20.59 -13.06
N ASP A 341 8.58 -20.23 -14.03
CA ASP A 341 8.82 -20.43 -15.45
C ASP A 341 9.50 -19.16 -16.02
N PRO A 342 10.81 -19.20 -16.34
CA PRO A 342 11.55 -18.01 -16.79
C PRO A 342 11.01 -17.42 -18.09
N GLU A 343 10.64 -18.27 -19.05
CA GLU A 343 10.10 -17.85 -20.35
C GLU A 343 8.77 -17.10 -20.15
N GLN A 344 7.89 -17.62 -19.30
CA GLN A 344 6.62 -16.97 -18.99
C GLN A 344 6.80 -15.69 -18.17
N LEU A 345 7.75 -15.66 -17.23
CA LEU A 345 8.11 -14.45 -16.51
C LEU A 345 8.61 -13.34 -17.46
N ARG A 346 9.48 -13.68 -18.41
CA ARG A 346 9.96 -12.76 -19.45
C ARG A 346 8.80 -12.17 -20.25
N ARG A 347 7.82 -13.00 -20.64
CA ARG A 347 6.60 -12.53 -21.33
C ARG A 347 5.78 -11.57 -20.47
N VAL A 348 5.68 -11.79 -19.16
CA VAL A 348 5.01 -10.86 -18.25
C VAL A 348 5.70 -9.49 -18.23
N TRP A 349 7.03 -9.45 -18.18
CA TRP A 349 7.79 -8.19 -18.20
C TRP A 349 7.70 -7.45 -19.54
N LEU A 350 7.65 -8.18 -20.66
CA LEU A 350 7.53 -7.58 -21.99
C LEU A 350 6.08 -7.21 -22.38
N SER A 351 5.08 -7.66 -21.63
CA SER A 351 3.67 -7.39 -21.93
C SER A 351 3.30 -5.90 -21.86
N ASP A 352 2.18 -5.52 -22.48
CA ASP A 352 1.65 -4.15 -22.40
C ASP A 352 1.07 -3.80 -21.02
N ARG A 353 0.80 -4.84 -20.21
CA ARG A 353 0.22 -4.72 -18.87
C ARG A 353 1.09 -5.48 -17.86
N PRO A 354 2.32 -5.00 -17.60
CA PRO A 354 3.19 -5.61 -16.61
C PRO A 354 2.56 -5.50 -15.22
N THR A 355 3.04 -6.31 -14.29
CA THR A 355 2.54 -6.34 -12.91
C THR A 355 3.67 -6.11 -11.92
N MET A 356 3.42 -5.24 -10.94
CA MET A 356 4.38 -4.99 -9.84
C MET A 356 4.66 -6.22 -8.98
N ALA A 357 3.80 -7.25 -9.04
CA ALA A 357 4.00 -8.48 -8.30
C ALA A 357 5.27 -9.25 -8.73
N THR A 358 5.84 -8.98 -9.91
CA THR A 358 7.12 -9.57 -10.33
C THR A 358 8.33 -8.70 -9.99
N GLY A 359 8.16 -7.56 -9.32
CA GLY A 359 9.26 -6.61 -9.11
C GLY A 359 10.41 -7.16 -8.26
N VAL A 360 10.14 -7.95 -7.22
CA VAL A 360 11.22 -8.59 -6.44
C VAL A 360 11.93 -9.68 -7.24
N LEU A 361 11.21 -10.39 -8.11
CA LEU A 361 11.80 -11.35 -9.05
C LEU A 361 12.71 -10.64 -10.06
N LEU A 362 12.27 -9.52 -10.60
CA LEU A 362 13.03 -8.70 -11.54
C LEU A 362 14.35 -8.24 -10.91
N HIS A 363 14.30 -7.75 -9.68
CA HIS A 363 15.51 -7.38 -8.93
C HIS A 363 16.43 -8.58 -8.64
N SER A 364 15.86 -9.75 -8.34
CA SER A 364 16.62 -10.98 -8.09
C SER A 364 17.37 -11.43 -9.35
N ALA A 365 16.68 -11.43 -10.49
CA ALA A 365 17.24 -11.77 -11.78
C ALA A 365 18.39 -10.82 -12.16
N TRP A 366 18.17 -9.51 -12.04
CA TRP A 366 19.20 -8.51 -12.35
C TRP A 366 20.45 -8.65 -11.47
N LEU A 367 20.28 -8.80 -10.15
CA LEU A 367 21.41 -9.00 -9.22
C LEU A 367 22.24 -10.24 -9.56
N ALA A 368 21.61 -11.32 -10.05
CA ALA A 368 22.33 -12.51 -10.46
C ALA A 368 23.11 -12.29 -11.75
N SER A 369 22.54 -11.58 -12.74
CA SER A 369 23.22 -11.24 -13.99
C SER A 369 24.44 -10.36 -13.77
N GLU A 370 24.37 -9.37 -12.86
CA GLU A 370 25.53 -8.52 -12.52
C GLU A 370 26.66 -9.31 -11.87
N ARG A 371 26.34 -10.31 -11.03
CA ARG A 371 27.36 -11.17 -10.39
C ARG A 371 28.04 -12.13 -11.36
N ALA A 372 27.37 -12.50 -12.45
CA ALA A 372 27.94 -13.37 -13.48
C ALA A 372 28.86 -12.62 -14.45
N ALA A 373 28.76 -11.29 -14.50
CA ALA A 373 29.57 -10.41 -15.36
C ALA A 373 30.91 -9.97 -14.71
N VAL A 374 31.07 -10.19 -13.40
CA VAL A 374 32.30 -9.96 -12.62
C VAL A 374 33.06 -11.27 -12.49
#